data_AF-A0A0S4I432-F1
#
_entry.id   AF-A0A0S4I432-F1
#
_cell.length_a   1.000
_cell.length_b   1.000
_cell.length_c   1.000
_cell.angle_alpha   90.00
_cell.angle_beta   90.00
_cell.angle_gamma   90.00
#
_symmetry.space_group_name_H-M   'P 1'
#
loop_
_entity.id
_entity.type
_entity.pdbx_description
1 polymer ?
#
loop_
_entity_poly.entity_id
_entity_poly.type
_entity_poly.pdbx_seq_one_letter_code
_entity_poly.pdbx_strand_id
1 'polypeptide(L)' 'MSEREITTLLSLMNQRQACLSTACKEIADWIDRQGDLPAAGKIRASLKALEADEARVRRALTSLTLDRPLPKFRS' A
#
# COMPACT_ATOMS: atom_id res chain seq x y z
N MET A 1 15.87 13.57 -11.27
CA MET A 1 15.16 12.33 -10.92
C MET A 1 14.17 12.03 -12.05
N SER A 2 14.31 10.88 -12.68
CA SER A 2 13.54 10.44 -13.85
C SER A 2 12.19 9.83 -13.45
N GLU A 3 11.23 9.84 -14.36
CA GLU A 3 9.92 9.19 -14.19
C GLU A 3 10.04 7.68 -13.88
N ARG A 4 11.04 7.02 -14.47
CA ARG A 4 11.35 5.61 -14.20
C ARG A 4 11.81 5.39 -12.77
N GLU A 5 12.64 6.28 -12.24
CA GLU A 5 13.06 6.24 -10.83
C GLU A 5 11.87 6.47 -9.90
N ILE A 6 11.01 7.46 -10.20
CA ILE A 6 9.79 7.75 -9.42
C ILE A 6 8.86 6.53 -9.40
N THR A 7 8.61 5.92 -10.57
CA THR A 7 7.76 4.73 -10.69
C THR A 7 8.32 3.56 -9.90
N THR A 8 9.64 3.36 -9.93
CA THR A 8 10.33 2.30 -9.17
C THR A 8 10.19 2.53 -7.68
N LEU A 9 10.42 3.75 -7.20
CA LEU A 9 10.28 4.10 -5.79
C LEU A 9 8.84 3.94 -5.29
N LEU A 10 7.85 4.42 -6.05
CA LEU A 10 6.45 4.24 -5.69
C LEU A 10 6.01 2.77 -5.70
N SER A 11 6.54 1.95 -6.62
CA SER A 11 6.29 0.50 -6.64
C SER A 11 6.86 -0.19 -5.39
N LEU A 12 8.09 0.17 -5.00
CA LEU A 12 8.73 -0.31 -3.77
C LEU A 12 7.96 0.12 -2.52
N MET A 13 7.49 1.37 -2.46
CA MET A 13 6.67 1.86 -1.36
C MET A 13 5.36 1.09 -1.25
N ASN A 14 4.67 0.84 -2.37
CA ASN A 14 3.44 0.06 -2.40
C ASN A 14 3.67 -1.38 -1.91
N GLN A 15 4.75 -2.04 -2.34
CA GLN A 15 5.09 -3.39 -1.88
C GLN A 15 5.39 -3.42 -0.37
N ARG A 16 6.14 -2.44 0.15
CA ARG A 16 6.45 -2.34 1.58
C ARG A 16 5.21 -2.08 2.42
N GLN A 17 4.30 -1.23 1.95
CA GLN A 17 3.01 -1.00 2.60
C GLN A 17 2.17 -2.28 2.68
N ALA A 18 2.08 -3.06 1.59
CA ALA A 18 1.37 -4.33 1.61
C ALA A 18 1.95 -5.32 2.64
N CYS A 19 3.29 -5.42 2.71
CA CYS A 19 3.97 -6.27 3.70
C CYS A 19 3.68 -5.82 5.14
N LEU A 20 3.77 -4.51 5.40
CA LEU A 20 3.48 -3.94 6.72
C LEU A 20 2.02 -4.17 7.12
N SER A 21 1.07 -3.97 6.20
CA SER A 21 -0.35 -4.22 6.43
C SER A 21 -0.62 -5.67 6.83
N THR A 22 0.01 -6.63 6.15
CA THR A 22 -0.09 -8.05 6.52
C THR A 22 0.48 -8.33 7.91
N ALA A 23 1.69 -7.84 8.20
CA ALA A 23 2.31 -8.03 9.51
C ALA A 23 1.46 -7.42 10.65
N CYS A 24 0.89 -6.24 10.44
CA CYS A 24 0.00 -5.61 11.42
C CYS A 24 -1.28 -6.42 11.66
N LYS A 25 -1.84 -7.07 10.62
CA LYS A 25 -2.99 -7.98 10.76
C LYS A 25 -2.62 -9.19 11.59
N GLU A 26 -1.50 -9.84 11.28
CA GLU A 26 -1.02 -11.01 12.02
C GLU A 26 -0.76 -10.70 13.49
N ILE A 27 -0.14 -9.56 13.79
CA ILE A 27 0.09 -9.11 15.18
C ILE A 27 -1.24 -8.84 15.88
N ALA A 28 -2.16 -8.10 15.25
CA ALA A 28 -3.46 -7.81 15.85
C ALA A 28 -4.24 -9.10 16.16
N ASP A 29 -4.23 -10.06 15.24
CA ASP A 29 -4.90 -11.35 15.41
C ASP A 29 -4.21 -12.21 16.47
N TRP A 30 -2.88 -12.16 16.56
CA TRP A 30 -2.15 -12.83 17.64
C TRP A 30 -2.51 -12.25 19.01
N ILE A 31 -2.57 -10.92 19.15
CA ILE A 31 -2.97 -10.22 20.39
C ILE A 31 -4.42 -10.54 20.76
N ASP A 32 -5.32 -10.54 19.78
CA ASP A 32 -6.73 -10.88 19.96
C ASP A 32 -6.88 -12.30 20.54
N ARG A 33 -6.10 -13.26 20.03
CA ARG A 33 -6.04 -14.63 20.59
C ARG A 33 -5.48 -14.70 22.00
N GLN A 34 -4.70 -13.72 22.45
CA GLN A 34 -4.27 -13.60 23.85
C GLN A 34 -5.36 -12.98 24.77
N GLY A 35 -6.46 -12.47 24.19
CA GLY A 35 -7.56 -11.86 24.92
C GLY A 35 -7.46 -10.34 25.11
N ASP A 36 -6.40 -9.69 24.61
CA ASP A 36 -6.25 -8.23 24.68
C ASP A 36 -6.92 -7.54 23.49
N LEU A 37 -8.25 -7.60 23.47
CA LEU A 37 -9.12 -6.96 22.49
C LEU A 37 -8.84 -5.44 22.34
N PRO A 38 -8.62 -4.65 23.42
CA PRO A 38 -8.28 -3.23 23.29
C PRO A 38 -6.97 -2.98 22.54
N ALA A 39 -5.90 -3.73 22.83
CA ALA A 39 -4.63 -3.55 22.13
C ALA A 39 -4.74 -3.97 20.65
N ALA A 40 -5.39 -5.10 20.36
CA ALA A 40 -5.68 -5.52 18.99
C ALA A 40 -6.49 -4.46 18.23
N GLY A 41 -7.48 -3.85 18.89
CA GLY A 41 -8.29 -2.76 18.35
C GLY A 41 -7.47 -1.51 17.98
N LYS A 42 -6.49 -1.12 18.82
CA LYS A 42 -5.58 -0.01 18.52
C LYS A 42 -4.73 -0.28 17.28
N ILE A 43 -4.20 -1.49 17.13
CA ILE A 43 -3.42 -1.87 15.94
C ILE A 43 -4.30 -1.85 14.68
N ARG A 44 -5.50 -2.42 14.75
CA ARG A 44 -6.48 -2.40 13.64
C ARG A 44 -6.89 -0.98 13.24
N ALA A 45 -7.01 -0.06 14.20
CA ALA A 45 -7.29 1.34 13.91
C ALA A 45 -6.15 2.02 13.15
N SER A 46 -4.90 1.84 13.59
CA SER A 46 -3.71 2.34 12.89
C SER A 46 -3.56 1.73 11.50
N LEU A 47 -3.84 0.43 11.36
CA LEU A 47 -3.84 -0.28 10.09
C LEU A 47 -4.86 0.30 9.10
N LYS A 48 -6.06 0.66 9.56
CA LYS A 48 -7.07 1.29 8.71
C LYS A 48 -6.60 2.64 8.14
N ALA A 49 -5.85 3.41 8.93
CA ALA A 49 -5.23 4.64 8.45
C ALA A 49 -4.15 4.37 7.41
N LEU A 50 -3.30 3.36 7.63
CA LEU A 50 -2.27 2.92 6.69
C LEU A 50 -2.86 2.46 5.34
N GLU A 51 -3.94 1.68 5.37
CA GLU A 51 -4.62 1.19 4.16
C GLU A 51 -5.25 2.35 3.35
N ALA A 52 -5.70 3.41 4.01
CA ALA A 52 -6.20 4.62 3.33
C ALA A 52 -5.09 5.37 2.58
N ASP A 53 -3.87 5.38 3.14
CA ASP A 53 -2.70 5.99 2.49
C ASP A 53 -2.16 5.12 1.35
N GLU A 54 -2.21 3.80 1.48
CA GLU A 54 -1.88 2.87 0.40
C GLU A 54 -2.74 3.13 -0.86
N ALA A 55 -4.04 3.40 -0.68
CA ALA A 55 -4.92 3.77 -1.78
C ALA A 55 -4.50 5.08 -2.48
N ARG A 56 -3.79 5.99 -1.81
CA ARG A 56 -3.22 7.20 -2.44
C ARG A 56 -1.99 6.86 -3.28
N VAL A 57 -1.09 6.03 -2.74
CA VAL A 57 0.14 5.59 -3.45
C VAL A 57 -0.24 4.81 -4.72
N ARG A 58 -1.19 3.88 -4.63
CA ARG A 58 -1.68 3.12 -5.79
C ARG A 58 -2.26 4.04 -6.87
N ARG A 59 -3.08 5.03 -6.49
CA ARG A 59 -3.63 6.02 -7.45
C ARG A 59 -2.55 6.83 -8.15
N ALA A 60 -1.53 7.27 -7.41
CA ALA A 60 -0.39 7.96 -8.00
C ALA A 60 0.36 7.06 -9.00
N LEU A 61 0.57 5.79 -8.66
CA LEU A 61 1.21 4.80 -9.54
C LEU A 61 0.39 4.57 -10.83
N THR A 62 -0.94 4.45 -10.71
CA THR A 62 -1.84 4.31 -11.86
C THR A 62 -1.81 5.55 -12.76
N SER A 63 -1.79 6.75 -12.17
CA SER A 63 -1.69 7.99 -12.96
C SER A 63 -0.40 8.05 -13.78
N LEU A 64 0.73 7.69 -13.17
CA LEU A 64 2.04 7.70 -13.84
C LEU A 64 2.15 6.64 -14.95
N THR A 65 1.48 5.50 -14.78
CA THR A 65 1.47 4.44 -15.81
C THR A 65 0.54 4.74 -16.99
N LEU A 66 -0.52 5.52 -16.77
CA LEU A 66 -1.49 5.93 -17.80
C LEU A 66 -1.01 7.09 -18.69
N ASP A 67 -0.13 7.96 -18.19
CA ASP A 67 0.46 9.06 -18.99
C ASP A 67 1.40 8.57 -20.09
N ARG A 68 1.65 7.25 -20.14
CA ARG A 68 2.37 6.62 -21.24
C ARG A 68 1.47 6.62 -22.49
N PRO A 69 1.84 7.31 -23.58
CA PRO A 69 1.03 7.34 -24.78
C PRO A 69 0.78 5.92 -25.28
N LEU A 70 -0.50 5.59 -25.50
CA LEU A 70 -0.90 4.32 -26.09
C LEU A 70 -0.13 4.08 -27.39
N PRO A 71 0.38 2.87 -27.64
CA PRO A 71 1.08 2.57 -28.87
C PRO A 71 0.13 2.84 -30.06
N LYS A 72 0.50 3.82 -30.89
CA LYS A 72 -0.20 4.07 -32.16
C LYS A 72 0.06 2.87 -33.06
N PHE A 73 -0.92 1.99 -33.18
CA PHE A 73 -0.91 0.98 -34.24
C PHE A 73 -0.91 1.74 -35.58
N ARG A 74 0.15 1.57 -36.36
CA ARG A 74 0.22 2.08 -37.73
C ARG A 74 -0.66 1.16 -38.59
N SER A 75 -1.77 1.71 -39.10
CA SER A 75 -2.60 1.13 -40.16
C SER A 75 -1.88 1.20 -41.50
#